data_AF-A0A7K0WSS2-F1
#
_entry.id   AF-A0A7K0WSS2-F1
#
_cell.length_a   1.000
_cell.length_b   1.000
_cell.length_c   1.000
_cell.angle_alpha   90.00
_cell.angle_beta   90.00
_cell.angle_gamma   90.00
#
_symmetry.space_group_name_H-M   'P 1'
#
loop_
_entity.id
_entity.type
_entity.pdbx_description
1 polymer ?
#
loop_
_entity_poly.entity_id
_entity_poly.type
_entity_poly.pdbx_seq_one_letter_code
_entity_poly.pdbx_strand_id
1 'polypeptide(L)'
;MRQARISIRILAALSISAVLAAVGVVATASSVSAHGSSMAPASRIYSCRFLTPDNELCKQAWAANTQALYDWNGIRIGTAAGQHESIIPDGKLCSAGNEQYATFDTASDKWPVTNLTPASDGKYELKWENSAPHATL
;
A
#
# COMPACT_ATOMS: atom_id res chain seq x y z
N MET A 1 -5.63 -31.87 51.41
CA MET A 1 -5.49 -31.02 50.21
C MET A 1 -4.40 -29.98 50.47
N ARG A 2 -3.18 -30.16 49.92
CA ARG A 2 -2.07 -29.21 50.12
C ARG A 2 -2.29 -28.02 49.20
N GLN A 3 -2.61 -26.85 49.75
CA GLN A 3 -2.61 -25.61 48.98
C GLN A 3 -1.18 -25.34 48.51
N ALA A 4 -0.96 -25.36 47.19
CA ALA A 4 0.27 -24.87 46.60
C ALA A 4 0.36 -23.38 46.91
N ARG A 5 1.17 -23.02 47.91
CA ARG A 5 1.52 -21.62 48.19
C ARG A 5 2.46 -21.16 47.09
N ILE A 6 1.89 -20.75 45.97
CA ILE A 6 2.65 -20.11 44.90
C ILE A 6 3.22 -18.84 45.50
N SER A 7 4.55 -18.79 45.59
CA SER A 7 5.25 -17.68 46.23
C SER A 7 4.94 -16.39 45.47
N ILE A 8 4.72 -15.29 46.19
CA ILE A 8 4.46 -13.96 45.60
C ILE A 8 5.55 -13.59 44.57
N ARG A 9 6.78 -14.07 44.77
CA ARG A 9 7.92 -13.94 43.83
C ARG A 9 7.70 -14.64 42.48
N ILE A 10 7.01 -15.78 42.45
CA ILE A 10 6.68 -16.53 41.23
C ILE A 10 5.57 -15.82 40.46
N LEU A 11 4.54 -15.29 41.15
CA LEU A 11 3.52 -14.47 40.50
C LEU A 11 4.12 -13.18 39.92
N ALA A 12 5.02 -12.52 40.65
CA ALA A 12 5.69 -11.31 40.19
C ALA A 12 6.61 -11.55 38.97
N ALA A 13 7.31 -12.70 38.92
CA ALA A 13 8.16 -13.04 37.79
C ALA A 13 7.35 -13.35 36.51
N LEU A 14 6.20 -14.03 36.64
CA LEU A 14 5.30 -14.28 35.51
C LEU A 14 4.68 -13.00 34.96
N SER A 15 4.26 -12.07 35.82
CA SER A 15 3.68 -10.80 35.38
C SER A 15 4.71 -9.90 34.69
N ILE A 16 5.95 -9.86 35.20
CA ILE A 16 7.06 -9.14 34.53
C ILE A 16 7.34 -9.72 33.15
N SER A 17 7.41 -11.05 33.03
CA SER A 17 7.69 -11.73 31.75
C SER A 17 6.58 -11.50 30.72
N ALA A 18 5.31 -11.52 31.15
CA ALA A 18 4.17 -11.24 30.28
C ALA A 18 4.16 -9.78 29.79
N VAL A 19 4.52 -8.83 30.66
CA VAL A 19 4.66 -7.41 30.29
C VAL A 19 5.82 -7.21 29.32
N LEU A 20 6.98 -7.81 29.58
CA LEU A 20 8.15 -7.74 28.67
C LEU A 20 7.85 -8.35 27.29
N ALA A 21 7.15 -9.48 27.24
CA ALA A 21 6.73 -10.08 25.98
C ALA A 21 5.72 -9.19 25.22
N ALA A 22 4.74 -8.61 25.92
CA ALA A 22 3.78 -7.69 25.31
C ALA A 22 4.45 -6.40 24.79
N VAL A 23 5.38 -5.83 25.56
CA VAL A 23 6.18 -4.66 25.15
C VAL A 23 7.08 -5.01 23.96
N GLY A 24 7.68 -6.20 23.94
CA GLY A 24 8.47 -6.69 22.81
C GLY A 24 7.67 -6.78 21.51
N VAL A 25 6.43 -7.30 21.55
CA VAL A 25 5.56 -7.40 20.37
C VAL A 25 5.15 -6.02 19.84
N VAL A 26 4.86 -5.06 20.71
CA VAL A 26 4.52 -3.68 20.31
C VAL A 26 5.75 -2.94 19.76
N ALA A 27 6.93 -3.18 20.33
CA ALA A 27 8.18 -2.52 19.91
C ALA A 27 8.68 -2.98 18.52
N THR A 28 8.31 -4.18 18.07
CA THR A 28 8.64 -4.67 16.71
C THR A 28 7.54 -4.42 15.68
N ALA A 29 6.41 -3.83 16.08
CA ALA A 29 5.33 -3.52 15.16
C ALA A 29 5.73 -2.32 14.29
N SER A 30 6.33 -2.58 13.13
CA SER A 30 6.44 -1.59 12.07
C SER A 30 5.04 -1.31 11.53
N SER A 31 4.52 -0.11 11.75
CA SER A 31 3.33 0.38 11.07
C SER A 31 3.62 0.51 9.57
N VAL A 32 3.20 -0.49 8.80
CA VAL A 32 3.30 -0.49 7.34
C VAL A 32 2.12 0.27 6.77
N SER A 33 2.39 1.39 6.15
CA SER A 33 1.37 2.25 5.57
C SER A 33 1.93 3.04 4.40
N ALA A 34 2.65 2.38 3.47
CA ALA A 34 3.24 3.01 2.28
C ALA A 34 2.15 3.64 1.39
N HIS A 35 1.74 4.85 1.76
CA HIS A 35 0.72 5.61 1.06
C HIS A 35 1.40 6.54 0.08
N GLY A 36 1.17 6.26 -1.19
CA GLY A 36 1.72 7.04 -2.27
C GLY A 36 1.36 6.47 -3.63
N SER A 37 1.81 7.16 -4.67
CA SER A 37 1.71 6.69 -6.05
C SER A 37 2.79 7.36 -6.91
N SER A 38 3.04 6.83 -8.10
CA SER A 38 3.94 7.47 -9.04
C SER A 38 3.32 8.79 -9.57
N MET A 39 4.07 9.87 -9.48
CA MET A 39 3.70 11.20 -10.00
C MET A 39 4.37 11.50 -11.35
N ALA A 40 5.54 10.91 -11.63
CA ALA A 40 6.23 11.04 -12.92
C ALA A 40 6.96 9.73 -13.28
N PRO A 41 6.54 9.00 -14.33
CA PRO A 41 5.27 9.18 -15.01
C PRO A 41 4.11 8.95 -14.03
N ALA A 42 3.04 9.72 -14.20
CA ALA A 42 1.88 9.64 -13.34
C ALA A 42 1.19 8.27 -13.50
N SER A 43 0.85 7.63 -12.38
CA SER A 43 0.03 6.42 -12.40
C SER A 43 -1.37 6.73 -12.95
N ARG A 44 -2.14 5.69 -13.33
CA ARG A 44 -3.54 5.87 -13.78
C ARG A 44 -4.38 6.59 -12.73
N ILE A 45 -4.28 6.15 -11.47
CA ILE A 45 -5.05 6.72 -10.36
C ILE A 45 -4.64 8.15 -10.04
N TYR A 46 -3.34 8.45 -10.07
CA TYR A 46 -2.82 9.82 -9.87
C TYR A 46 -3.26 10.75 -11.00
N SER A 47 -3.15 10.28 -12.25
CA SER A 47 -3.59 11.03 -13.43
C SER A 47 -5.08 11.36 -13.36
N CYS A 48 -5.92 10.37 -13.05
CA CYS A 48 -7.36 10.59 -12.96
C CYS A 48 -7.76 11.47 -11.77
N ARG A 49 -6.98 11.44 -10.68
CA ARG A 49 -7.26 12.26 -9.50
C ARG A 49 -6.81 13.72 -9.64
N PHE A 50 -5.71 13.98 -10.34
CA PHE A 50 -5.05 15.29 -10.30
C PHE A 50 -4.77 15.93 -11.67
N LEU A 51 -4.55 15.15 -12.73
CA LEU A 51 -4.01 15.69 -13.99
C LEU A 51 -5.05 15.74 -15.11
N THR A 52 -5.83 14.68 -15.27
CA THR A 52 -6.75 14.50 -16.40
C THR A 52 -8.09 13.93 -15.95
N PRO A 53 -8.82 14.57 -15.00
CA PRO A 53 -10.10 14.07 -14.53
C PRO A 53 -11.14 13.93 -15.65
N ASP A 54 -10.99 14.71 -16.72
CA ASP A 54 -11.92 14.71 -17.85
C ASP A 54 -11.67 13.64 -18.93
N ASN A 55 -10.56 12.90 -18.85
CA ASN A 55 -10.28 11.78 -19.75
C ASN A 55 -11.39 10.72 -19.65
N GLU A 56 -11.72 10.04 -20.76
CA GLU A 56 -12.80 9.06 -20.84
C GLU A 56 -12.70 7.98 -19.74
N LEU A 57 -11.52 7.37 -19.58
CA LEU A 57 -11.30 6.30 -18.60
C LEU A 57 -11.22 6.85 -17.17
N CYS A 58 -10.82 8.11 -17.01
CA CYS A 58 -10.87 8.78 -15.71
C CYS A 58 -12.31 9.11 -15.28
N LYS A 59 -13.17 9.55 -16.20
CA LYS A 59 -14.61 9.70 -15.94
C LYS A 59 -15.23 8.36 -15.57
N GLN A 60 -14.87 7.28 -16.25
CA GLN A 60 -15.27 5.93 -15.88
C GLN A 60 -14.78 5.55 -14.47
N ALA A 61 -13.53 5.87 -14.11
CA ALA A 61 -13.00 5.60 -12.79
C ALA A 61 -13.74 6.37 -11.68
N TRP A 62 -14.00 7.67 -11.89
CA TRP A 62 -14.81 8.51 -11.00
C TRP A 62 -16.23 7.97 -10.84
N ALA A 63 -16.86 7.54 -11.94
CA ALA A 63 -18.21 6.96 -11.90
C ALA A 63 -18.25 5.57 -11.23
N ALA A 64 -17.18 4.78 -11.36
CA ALA A 64 -17.11 3.45 -10.78
C ALA A 64 -16.95 3.50 -9.25
N ASN A 65 -16.03 4.32 -8.74
CA ASN A 65 -15.83 4.50 -7.32
C ASN A 65 -15.07 5.79 -6.99
N THR A 66 -15.81 6.85 -6.65
CA THR A 66 -15.25 8.14 -6.22
C THR A 66 -14.27 8.00 -5.06
N GLN A 67 -14.54 7.10 -4.09
CA GLN A 67 -13.68 6.91 -2.92
C GLN A 67 -12.32 6.35 -3.31
N ALA A 68 -12.22 5.50 -4.34
CA ALA A 68 -10.95 5.02 -4.86
C ALA A 68 -10.04 6.17 -5.30
N LEU A 69 -10.60 7.22 -5.92
CA LEU A 69 -9.84 8.39 -6.37
C LEU A 69 -9.44 9.28 -5.19
N TYR A 70 -10.26 9.38 -4.15
CA TYR A 70 -9.85 10.05 -2.91
C TYR A 70 -8.75 9.30 -2.18
N ASP A 71 -8.78 7.97 -2.22
CA ASP A 71 -7.77 7.06 -1.67
C ASP A 71 -6.69 6.72 -2.70
N TRP A 72 -6.32 7.68 -3.57
CA TRP A 72 -5.37 7.47 -4.68
C TRP A 72 -4.01 6.90 -4.26
N ASN A 73 -3.63 7.14 -3.01
CA ASN A 73 -2.40 6.70 -2.36
C ASN A 73 -2.55 5.31 -1.71
N GLY A 74 -3.67 4.62 -1.95
CA GLY A 74 -4.11 3.46 -1.17
C GLY A 74 -4.06 2.11 -1.88
N ILE A 75 -3.52 2.01 -3.10
CA ILE A 75 -3.33 0.73 -3.79
C ILE A 75 -2.17 -0.02 -3.13
N ARG A 76 -2.49 -0.88 -2.15
CA ARG A 76 -1.52 -1.55 -1.28
C ARG A 76 -1.99 -2.93 -0.86
N ILE A 77 -1.02 -3.80 -0.53
CA ILE A 77 -1.26 -5.09 0.13
C ILE A 77 -0.36 -5.17 1.36
N GLY A 78 -0.93 -5.03 2.56
CA GLY A 78 -0.16 -4.99 3.81
C GLY A 78 0.59 -6.29 4.13
N THR A 79 0.08 -7.42 3.63
CA THR A 79 0.64 -8.76 3.83
C THR A 79 1.47 -9.26 2.64
N ALA A 80 1.89 -8.35 1.73
CA ALA A 80 2.55 -8.76 0.49
C ALA A 80 3.81 -9.58 0.73
N ALA A 81 4.65 -9.19 1.70
CA ALA A 81 5.89 -9.90 2.06
C ALA A 81 6.77 -10.29 0.84
N GLY A 82 6.81 -9.45 -0.20
CA GLY A 82 7.54 -9.71 -1.45
C GLY A 82 6.88 -10.72 -2.42
N GLN A 83 5.73 -11.28 -2.08
CA GLN A 83 5.07 -12.38 -2.82
C GLN A 83 4.10 -11.88 -3.91
N HIS A 84 4.46 -10.82 -4.63
CA HIS A 84 3.55 -10.07 -5.53
C HIS A 84 2.86 -10.95 -6.58
N GLU A 85 3.62 -11.78 -7.31
CA GLU A 85 3.10 -12.63 -8.39
C GLU A 85 2.12 -13.70 -7.90
N SER A 86 2.29 -14.18 -6.65
CA SER A 86 1.44 -15.23 -6.10
C SER A 86 0.12 -14.72 -5.54
N ILE A 87 0.06 -13.45 -5.14
CA ILE A 87 -1.11 -12.87 -4.46
C ILE A 87 -1.90 -11.90 -5.34
N ILE A 88 -1.35 -11.49 -6.49
CA ILE A 88 -2.02 -10.61 -7.46
C ILE A 88 -2.27 -11.42 -8.74
N PRO A 89 -3.52 -11.83 -9.03
CA PRO A 89 -3.85 -12.54 -10.24
C PRO A 89 -3.58 -11.73 -11.50
N ASP A 90 -3.36 -12.42 -12.62
CA ASP A 90 -3.32 -11.80 -13.94
C ASP A 90 -4.58 -11.00 -14.23
N GLY A 91 -4.41 -9.84 -14.87
CA GLY A 91 -5.50 -8.89 -15.10
C GLY A 91 -5.93 -8.11 -13.87
N LYS A 92 -5.26 -8.26 -12.72
CA LYS A 92 -5.50 -7.49 -11.47
C LYS A 92 -4.29 -6.72 -10.97
N LEU A 93 -3.26 -6.57 -11.81
CA LEU A 93 -2.01 -5.92 -11.44
C LEU A 93 -2.21 -4.43 -11.09
N CYS A 94 -3.07 -3.72 -11.79
CA CYS A 94 -3.25 -2.28 -11.59
C CYS A 94 -4.09 -1.97 -10.34
N SER A 95 -5.01 -2.86 -9.97
CA SER A 95 -5.79 -2.77 -8.73
C SER A 95 -5.12 -3.42 -7.52
N ALA A 96 -4.02 -4.14 -7.73
CA ALA A 96 -3.41 -5.05 -6.75
C ALA A 96 -4.42 -6.07 -6.18
N GLY A 97 -5.35 -6.55 -7.01
CA GLY A 97 -6.40 -7.51 -6.60
C GLY A 97 -7.50 -6.92 -5.71
N ASN A 98 -7.50 -5.61 -5.47
CA ASN A 98 -8.49 -4.97 -4.59
C ASN A 98 -9.67 -4.41 -5.41
N GLU A 99 -10.88 -4.86 -5.07
CA GLU A 99 -12.12 -4.47 -5.75
C GLU A 99 -12.38 -2.95 -5.76
N GLN A 100 -11.93 -2.22 -4.74
CA GLN A 100 -12.02 -0.75 -4.69
C GLN A 100 -11.39 -0.11 -5.94
N TYR A 101 -10.31 -0.70 -6.47
CA TYR A 101 -9.51 -0.15 -7.56
C TYR A 101 -9.70 -0.92 -8.88
N ALA A 102 -10.68 -1.82 -8.98
CA ALA A 102 -10.85 -2.73 -10.13
C ALA A 102 -11.00 -2.01 -11.48
N THR A 103 -11.54 -0.77 -11.50
CA THR A 103 -11.68 0.02 -12.73
C THR A 103 -10.34 0.28 -13.43
N PHE A 104 -9.24 0.34 -12.65
CA PHE A 104 -7.90 0.58 -13.18
C PHE A 104 -7.29 -0.62 -13.89
N ASP A 105 -7.90 -1.80 -13.81
CA ASP A 105 -7.49 -2.99 -14.58
C ASP A 105 -8.02 -2.99 -16.02
N THR A 106 -8.89 -2.04 -16.39
CA THR A 106 -9.48 -1.98 -17.73
C THR A 106 -8.39 -1.91 -18.80
N ALA A 107 -8.35 -2.92 -19.68
CA ALA A 107 -7.47 -2.90 -20.85
C ALA A 107 -8.00 -1.89 -21.87
N SER A 108 -7.26 -0.82 -22.11
CA SER A 108 -7.64 0.24 -23.05
C SER A 108 -6.41 1.04 -23.48
N ASP A 109 -6.43 1.53 -24.71
CA ASP A 109 -5.49 2.50 -25.27
C ASP A 109 -5.87 3.97 -24.95
N LYS A 110 -7.02 4.18 -24.30
CA LYS A 110 -7.57 5.50 -23.99
C LYS A 110 -7.14 6.07 -22.63
N TRP A 111 -6.36 5.30 -21.86
CA TRP A 111 -5.77 5.80 -20.62
C TRP A 111 -4.87 7.02 -20.92
N PRO A 112 -4.75 7.98 -19.98
CA PRO A 112 -3.74 9.02 -20.08
C PRO A 112 -2.35 8.41 -20.23
N VAL A 113 -1.56 8.92 -21.17
CA VAL A 113 -0.20 8.46 -21.46
C VAL A 113 0.81 9.58 -21.21
N THR A 114 1.99 9.21 -20.72
CA THR A 114 3.14 10.11 -20.59
C THR A 114 4.21 9.67 -21.59
N ASN A 115 4.65 10.57 -22.46
CA ASN A 115 5.79 10.31 -23.35
C ASN A 115 7.09 10.34 -22.54
N LEU A 116 7.81 9.22 -22.51
CA LEU A 116 9.08 9.11 -21.82
C LEU A 116 10.22 9.52 -22.75
N THR A 117 10.98 10.54 -22.36
CA THR A 117 12.20 10.95 -23.05
C THR A 117 13.37 10.76 -22.09
N PRO A 118 14.25 9.78 -22.32
CA PRO A 118 15.44 9.59 -21.50
C PRO A 118 16.39 10.81 -21.58
N ALA A 119 17.12 11.06 -20.51
CA ALA A 119 18.21 12.02 -20.49
C ALA A 119 19.38 11.58 -21.39
N SER A 120 20.40 12.44 -21.54
CA SER A 120 21.57 12.16 -22.38
C SER A 120 22.37 10.92 -21.93
N ASP A 121 22.22 10.49 -20.68
CA ASP A 121 22.82 9.26 -20.16
C ASP A 121 21.92 8.01 -20.32
N GLY A 122 20.79 8.14 -21.02
CA GLY A 122 19.83 7.07 -21.26
C GLY A 122 18.89 6.76 -20.08
N LYS A 123 18.93 7.54 -19.00
CA LYS A 123 18.07 7.32 -17.82
C LYS A 123 16.80 8.15 -17.85
N TYR A 124 15.77 7.68 -17.17
CA TYR A 124 14.56 8.43 -16.88
C TYR A 124 14.31 8.45 -15.37
N GLU A 125 14.02 9.63 -14.82
CA GLU A 125 13.75 9.78 -13.39
C GLU A 125 12.30 9.40 -13.08
N LEU A 126 12.12 8.40 -12.22
CA LEU A 126 10.81 8.05 -11.66
C LEU A 126 10.60 8.82 -10.36
N LYS A 127 9.50 9.56 -10.25
CA LYS A 127 9.11 10.30 -9.05
C LYS A 127 7.89 9.67 -8.40
N TRP A 128 8.00 9.44 -7.10
CA TRP A 128 6.95 8.90 -6.26
C TRP A 128 6.50 9.93 -5.23
N GLU A 129 5.19 10.18 -5.15
CA GLU A 129 4.64 11.01 -4.09
C GLU A 129 4.29 10.12 -2.90
N ASN A 130 4.95 10.36 -1.76
CA ASN A 130 4.71 9.66 -0.52
C ASN A 130 3.94 10.57 0.44
N SER A 131 2.63 10.39 0.55
CA SER A 131 1.83 11.12 1.53
C SER A 131 2.16 10.71 2.96
N ALA A 132 2.66 9.49 3.14
CA ALA A 132 3.26 9.00 4.38
C ALA A 132 4.63 8.37 4.03
N PRO A 133 5.76 8.91 4.52
CA PRO A 133 7.08 8.33 4.26
C PRO A 133 7.30 6.99 4.98
N HIS A 134 7.98 6.05 4.32
CA HIS A 134 8.36 4.76 4.89
C HIS A 134 9.80 4.39 4.54
N ALA A 135 10.41 3.55 5.38
CA ALA A 135 11.63 2.87 5.02
C ALA A 135 11.35 1.96 3.81
N THR A 136 12.25 2.02 2.83
CA THR A 136 12.30 1.11 1.68
C THR A 136 13.63 0.35 1.76
N LEU A 137 13.62 -0.91 1.35
CA LEU A 137 14.77 -1.82 1.41
C LEU A 137 15.82 -1.48 0.35
#